data_AF-A0AAW9KA49-F1
#
_entry.id   AF-A0AAW9KA49-F1
#
_cell.length_a   1.000
_cell.length_b   1.000
_cell.length_c   1.000
_cell.angle_alpha   90.00
_cell.angle_beta   90.00
_cell.angle_gamma   90.00
#
_symmetry.space_group_name_H-M   'P 1'
#
loop_
_entity.id
_entity.type
_entity.pdbx_description
1 polymer ?
#
loop_
_entity_poly.entity_id
_entity_poly.type
_entity_poly.pdbx_seq_one_letter_code
_entity_poly.pdbx_strand_id
1 'polypeptide(L)'
;MKRSDEKMTKSISMKEIIQLLKQYNQFLGFMANNEMNHSKLMTSVFEQIHFDSRKVVENTLFICKGINFQSDYLIQAIHAGATGFLMEEKQRKELDMTLEIPGILVKHSQKSMALIAMHFYDYPQKKLRIIGVTGTKGKTTTSFLLSVFWISKMAIKRPFFLLYLQMSD
;
A
#
# COMPACT_ATOMS: atom_id res chain seq x y z
N MET A 1 -6.03 -23.82 -15.46
CA MET A 1 -5.47 -22.60 -16.07
C MET A 1 -6.62 -21.65 -16.33
N LYS A 2 -6.48 -20.35 -15.99
CA LYS A 2 -7.54 -19.31 -15.81
C LYS A 2 -8.24 -19.33 -14.44
N ARG A 3 -7.52 -18.88 -13.41
CA ARG A 3 -8.16 -18.22 -12.26
C ARG A 3 -8.14 -16.74 -12.62
N SER A 4 -9.29 -16.26 -13.07
CA SER A 4 -9.58 -14.86 -13.35
C SER A 4 -9.16 -14.01 -12.16
N ASP A 5 -8.09 -13.23 -12.34
CA ASP A 5 -7.78 -12.08 -11.50
C ASP A 5 -8.93 -11.07 -11.68
N GLU A 6 -10.02 -11.25 -10.93
CA GLU A 6 -10.88 -10.14 -10.56
C GLU A 6 -9.98 -9.15 -9.83
N LYS A 7 -9.46 -8.16 -10.57
CA LYS A 7 -8.95 -6.92 -10.00
C LYS A 7 -10.10 -6.30 -9.23
N MET A 8 -10.24 -6.70 -7.98
CA MET A 8 -11.10 -6.03 -7.03
C MET A 8 -10.42 -4.69 -6.78
N THR A 9 -10.76 -3.69 -7.60
CA THR A 9 -10.30 -2.30 -7.50
C THR A 9 -10.87 -1.75 -6.21
N LYS A 10 -10.24 -2.10 -5.09
CA LYS A 10 -10.57 -1.54 -3.78
C LYS A 10 -10.15 -0.09 -3.82
N SER A 11 -11.13 0.77 -3.90
CA SER A 11 -10.95 2.20 -3.76
C SER A 11 -10.96 2.58 -2.27
N ILE A 12 -10.11 3.51 -1.86
CA ILE A 12 -10.07 4.01 -0.48
C ILE A 12 -10.44 5.50 -0.48
N SER A 13 -11.31 5.89 0.44
CA SER A 13 -11.69 7.31 0.60
C SER A 13 -10.64 8.08 1.40
N MET A 14 -10.51 9.38 1.14
CA MET A 14 -9.62 10.24 1.94
C MET A 14 -10.00 10.19 3.43
N LYS A 15 -11.30 10.17 3.74
CA LYS A 15 -11.81 10.06 5.12
C LYS A 15 -11.30 8.81 5.84
N GLU A 16 -11.32 7.65 5.18
CA GLU A 16 -10.80 6.41 5.74
C GLU A 16 -9.30 6.49 6.02
N ILE A 17 -8.52 7.03 5.07
CA ILE A 17 -7.07 7.23 5.26
C ILE A 17 -6.82 8.10 6.48
N ILE A 18 -7.54 9.20 6.62
CA ILE A 18 -7.38 10.12 7.76
C ILE A 18 -7.72 9.41 9.07
N GLN A 19 -8.83 8.67 9.13
CA GLN A 19 -9.25 7.96 10.33
C GLN A 19 -8.20 6.92 10.75
N LEU A 20 -7.68 6.18 9.77
CA LEU A 20 -6.61 5.20 9.98
C LEU A 20 -5.31 5.88 10.46
N LEU A 21 -4.88 6.96 9.83
CA LEU A 21 -3.68 7.69 10.26
C LEU A 21 -3.83 8.31 11.66
N LYS A 22 -5.05 8.77 12.03
CA LYS A 22 -5.35 9.24 13.38
C LYS A 22 -5.27 8.12 14.42
N GLN A 23 -5.83 6.94 14.11
CA GLN A 23 -5.78 5.77 14.98
C GLN A 23 -4.34 5.37 15.35
N TYR A 24 -3.39 5.49 14.41
CA TYR A 24 -1.98 5.18 14.62
C TYR A 24 -1.09 6.39 14.95
N ASN A 25 -1.73 7.53 15.33
CA ASN A 25 -1.05 8.77 15.72
C ASN A 25 -0.01 9.27 14.68
N GLN A 26 -0.29 9.04 13.39
CA GLN A 26 0.56 9.47 12.28
C GLN A 26 0.06 10.77 11.63
N PHE A 27 -1.23 11.08 11.73
CA PHE A 27 -1.82 12.28 11.13
C PHE A 27 -1.38 13.56 11.84
N LEU A 28 -0.97 14.58 11.08
CA LEU A 28 -0.57 15.90 11.60
C LEU A 28 -1.46 17.04 11.11
N GLY A 29 -1.93 16.98 9.86
CA GLY A 29 -2.73 18.05 9.28
C GLY A 29 -3.02 17.86 7.79
N PHE A 30 -3.64 18.87 7.19
CA PHE A 30 -3.90 18.94 5.76
C PHE A 30 -3.14 20.10 5.12
N MET A 31 -2.74 19.89 3.87
CA MET A 31 -2.42 20.96 2.93
C MET A 31 -3.54 21.01 1.90
N ALA A 32 -4.23 22.14 1.81
CA ALA A 32 -5.21 22.41 0.77
C ALA A 32 -5.11 23.88 0.39
N ASN A 33 -5.46 24.20 -0.85
CA ASN A 33 -5.57 25.57 -1.30
C ASN A 33 -6.86 26.18 -0.74
N ASN A 34 -6.85 27.49 -0.48
CA ASN A 34 -7.99 28.22 0.09
C ASN A 34 -9.29 28.11 -0.74
N GLU A 35 -9.21 27.70 -2.01
CA GLU A 35 -10.37 27.54 -2.91
C GLU A 35 -11.03 26.14 -2.83
N MET A 36 -10.45 25.18 -2.10
CA MET A 36 -11.03 23.85 -1.98
C MET A 36 -12.01 23.76 -0.81
N ASN A 37 -13.30 23.60 -1.14
CA ASN A 37 -14.34 23.28 -0.17
C ASN A 37 -13.97 22.03 0.63
N HIS A 38 -13.87 22.15 1.96
CA HIS A 38 -13.57 21.04 2.89
C HIS A 38 -14.43 19.79 2.67
N SER A 39 -15.66 19.94 2.17
CA SER A 39 -16.54 18.83 1.83
C SER A 39 -16.04 18.00 0.63
N LYS A 40 -15.51 18.63 -0.41
CA LYS A 40 -15.03 17.95 -1.63
C LYS A 40 -13.75 17.17 -1.37
N LEU A 41 -12.88 17.69 -0.51
CA LEU A 41 -11.65 17.04 -0.06
C LEU A 41 -11.91 15.68 0.60
N MET A 42 -12.90 15.61 1.50
CA MET A 42 -13.19 14.39 2.24
C MET A 42 -13.85 13.30 1.37
N THR A 43 -14.42 13.68 0.23
CA THR A 43 -15.07 12.76 -0.71
C THR A 43 -14.10 12.21 -1.76
N SER A 44 -12.87 12.73 -1.87
CA SER A 44 -11.88 12.21 -2.82
C SER A 44 -11.63 10.72 -2.59
N VAL A 45 -11.77 9.94 -3.66
CA VAL A 45 -11.58 8.50 -3.68
C VAL A 45 -10.31 8.17 -4.46
N PHE A 46 -9.52 7.25 -3.93
CA PHE A 46 -8.27 6.80 -4.54
C PHE A 46 -8.40 5.34 -4.96
N GLU A 47 -8.18 5.07 -6.23
CA GLU A 47 -8.18 3.72 -6.80
C GLU A 47 -6.79 3.09 -6.75
N GLN A 48 -5.74 3.91 -6.62
CA GLN A 48 -4.36 3.45 -6.59
C GLN A 48 -3.54 4.24 -5.58
N ILE A 49 -2.45 3.63 -5.13
CA ILE A 49 -1.48 4.24 -4.23
C ILE A 49 -0.09 3.94 -4.77
N HIS A 50 0.67 4.98 -5.10
CA HIS A 50 2.02 4.85 -5.64
C HIS A 50 2.98 5.85 -4.99
N PHE A 51 4.25 5.47 -4.94
CA PHE A 51 5.34 6.36 -4.50
C PHE A 51 6.32 6.68 -5.64
N ASP A 52 6.16 6.07 -6.82
CA ASP A 52 6.97 6.33 -8.02
C ASP A 52 6.13 7.17 -8.97
N SER A 53 6.58 8.40 -9.26
CA SER A 53 5.86 9.37 -10.09
C SER A 53 5.58 8.83 -11.50
N ARG A 54 6.42 7.93 -12.01
CA ARG A 54 6.31 7.35 -13.35
C ARG A 54 5.19 6.32 -13.49
N LYS A 55 4.62 5.85 -12.37
CA LYS A 55 3.54 4.86 -12.33
C LYS A 55 2.20 5.48 -11.92
N VAL A 56 2.19 6.80 -11.70
CA VAL A 56 0.98 7.54 -11.32
C VAL A 56 0.05 7.60 -12.52
N VAL A 57 -1.23 7.41 -12.23
CA VAL A 57 -2.34 7.63 -13.14
C VAL A 57 -3.45 8.37 -12.39
N GLU A 58 -4.55 8.66 -13.06
CA GLU A 58 -5.74 9.25 -12.44
C GLU A 58 -6.20 8.50 -11.19
N ASN A 59 -6.81 9.22 -10.24
CA ASN A 59 -7.28 8.70 -8.95
C ASN A 59 -6.19 8.02 -8.10
N THR A 60 -4.93 8.41 -8.26
CA THR A 60 -3.82 7.89 -7.46
C THR A 60 -3.51 8.80 -6.27
N LEU A 61 -3.37 8.19 -5.09
CA LEU A 61 -2.73 8.81 -3.93
C LEU A 61 -1.20 8.68 -4.07
N PHE A 62 -0.52 9.81 -4.25
CA PHE A 62 0.94 9.83 -4.35
C PHE A 62 1.59 9.92 -2.97
N ILE A 63 2.59 9.09 -2.67
CA ILE A 63 3.30 9.09 -1.39
C ILE A 63 4.73 9.62 -1.57
N CYS A 64 5.00 10.77 -0.96
CA CYS A 64 6.34 11.36 -0.92
C CYS A 64 7.22 10.57 0.06
N LYS A 65 7.87 9.52 -0.44
CA LYS A 65 8.71 8.62 0.35
C LYS A 65 10.17 9.11 0.41
N GLY A 66 10.74 9.10 1.61
CA GLY A 66 12.20 9.15 1.80
C GLY A 66 12.72 10.50 2.32
N ILE A 67 13.94 10.46 2.87
CA ILE A 67 14.60 11.62 3.49
C ILE A 67 15.07 12.62 2.43
N ASN A 68 15.48 12.14 1.25
CA ASN A 68 15.94 12.97 0.12
C ASN A 68 14.86 13.14 -0.95
N PHE A 69 13.61 13.31 -0.52
CA PHE A 69 12.51 13.49 -1.46
C PHE A 69 12.69 14.83 -2.20
N GLN A 70 12.61 14.81 -3.53
CA GLN A 70 12.66 16.02 -4.36
C GLN A 70 11.24 16.43 -4.73
N SER A 71 10.95 17.73 -4.63
CA SER A 71 9.66 18.34 -5.01
C SER A 71 9.26 18.03 -6.46
N ASP A 72 10.23 17.84 -7.37
CA ASP A 72 10.00 17.50 -8.77
C ASP A 72 9.17 16.22 -8.96
N TYR A 73 9.34 15.22 -8.10
CA TYR A 73 8.55 13.98 -8.20
C TYR A 73 7.07 14.22 -7.86
N LEU A 74 6.80 15.14 -6.95
CA LEU A 74 5.44 15.54 -6.62
C LEU A 74 4.80 16.28 -7.79
N ILE A 75 5.52 17.22 -8.40
CA ILE A 75 5.06 17.96 -9.58
C ILE A 75 4.76 16.99 -10.73
N GLN A 76 5.66 16.05 -11.00
CA GLN A 76 5.43 15.01 -12.01
C GLN A 76 4.20 14.16 -11.71
N ALA A 77 4.01 13.76 -10.44
CA ALA A 77 2.84 12.99 -10.04
C ALA A 77 1.54 13.78 -10.23
N ILE A 78 1.54 15.09 -9.93
CA ILE A 78 0.40 15.98 -10.16
C ILE A 78 0.08 16.04 -11.66
N HIS A 79 1.08 16.27 -12.50
CA HIS A 79 0.88 16.28 -13.96
C HIS A 79 0.43 14.93 -14.53
N ALA A 80 0.80 13.82 -13.89
CA ALA A 80 0.36 12.48 -14.26
C ALA A 80 -1.08 12.13 -13.79
N GLY A 81 -1.74 13.02 -13.06
CA GLY A 81 -3.13 12.84 -12.61
C GLY A 81 -3.30 12.37 -11.16
N ALA A 82 -2.29 12.54 -10.30
CA ALA A 82 -2.48 12.33 -8.86
C ALA A 82 -3.59 13.24 -8.33
N THR A 83 -4.55 12.68 -7.61
CA THR A 83 -5.70 13.43 -7.04
C THR A 83 -5.47 13.81 -5.58
N GLY A 84 -4.36 13.35 -5.00
CA GLY A 84 -3.92 13.71 -3.66
C GLY A 84 -2.52 13.20 -3.37
N PHE A 85 -1.89 13.77 -2.37
CA PHE A 85 -0.55 13.34 -1.94
C PHE A 85 -0.44 13.19 -0.41
N LEU A 86 0.58 12.46 0.01
CA LEU A 86 0.93 12.26 1.41
C LEU A 86 2.42 12.54 1.61
N MET A 87 2.75 13.39 2.58
CA MET A 87 4.14 13.78 2.86
C MET A 87 4.40 14.04 4.34
N GLU A 88 5.68 14.10 4.69
CA GLU A 88 6.10 14.45 6.04
C GLU A 88 6.11 15.96 6.28
N GLU A 89 5.84 16.38 7.51
CA GLU A 89 5.87 17.81 7.88
C GLU A 89 7.23 18.47 7.61
N LYS A 90 8.33 17.73 7.70
CA LYS A 90 9.66 18.27 7.38
C LYS A 90 9.78 18.65 5.90
N GLN A 91 9.24 17.81 5.02
CA GLN A 91 9.26 18.03 3.57
C GLN A 91 8.38 19.22 3.18
N ARG A 92 7.29 19.48 3.92
CA ARG A 92 6.46 20.68 3.71
C ARG A 92 7.26 21.98 3.82
N LYS A 93 8.23 22.07 4.72
CA LYS A 93 9.03 23.29 4.90
C LYS A 93 9.95 23.60 3.72
N GLU A 94 10.24 22.60 2.90
CA GLU A 94 11.08 22.71 1.70
C GLU A 94 10.25 23.01 0.44
N LEU A 95 8.93 23.02 0.56
CA LEU A 95 7.99 23.31 -0.52
C LEU A 95 7.49 24.75 -0.44
N ASP A 96 8.12 25.64 -1.20
CA ASP A 96 7.70 27.04 -1.36
C ASP A 96 6.60 27.22 -2.43
N MET A 97 5.77 26.20 -2.66
CA MET A 97 4.76 26.20 -3.72
C MET A 97 3.38 25.87 -3.19
N THR A 98 2.38 26.58 -3.73
CA THR A 98 0.97 26.24 -3.54
C THR A 98 0.62 25.10 -4.50
N LEU A 99 0.05 24.01 -4.00
CA LEU A 99 -0.17 22.78 -4.77
C LEU A 99 -1.65 22.63 -5.09
N GLU A 100 -2.00 22.41 -6.36
CA GLU A 100 -3.40 22.35 -6.82
C GLU A 100 -4.22 21.20 -6.27
N ILE A 101 -3.58 20.17 -5.72
CA ILE A 101 -4.24 18.98 -5.18
C ILE A 101 -4.09 18.91 -3.66
N PRO A 102 -4.98 18.19 -2.96
CA PRO A 102 -4.88 18.08 -1.51
C PRO A 102 -3.76 17.17 -1.02
N GLY A 103 -3.15 17.59 0.08
CA GLY A 103 -2.06 16.91 0.78
C GLY A 103 -2.43 16.47 2.18
N ILE A 104 -1.97 15.28 2.57
CA ILE A 104 -2.04 14.79 3.96
C ILE A 104 -0.64 14.90 4.57
N LEU A 105 -0.54 15.60 5.70
CA LEU A 105 0.70 15.70 6.47
C LEU A 105 0.76 14.58 7.51
N VAL A 106 1.88 13.87 7.53
CA VAL A 106 2.13 12.77 8.46
C VAL A 106 3.46 12.91 9.21
N LYS A 107 3.58 12.22 10.33
CA LYS A 107 4.86 12.11 11.08
C LYS A 107 5.91 11.31 10.33
N HIS A 108 5.50 10.17 9.77
CA HIS A 108 6.39 9.27 9.05
C HIS A 108 5.69 8.70 7.80
N SER A 109 6.21 9.05 6.62
CA SER A 109 5.73 8.63 5.30
C SER A 109 5.74 7.11 5.16
N GLN A 110 6.84 6.44 5.53
CA GLN A 110 7.01 4.99 5.36
C GLN A 110 6.03 4.18 6.21
N LYS A 111 5.84 4.58 7.48
CA LYS A 111 4.88 3.91 8.37
C LYS A 111 3.45 4.13 7.88
N SER A 112 3.12 5.36 7.49
CA SER A 112 1.81 5.72 6.94
C SER A 112 1.51 4.93 5.67
N MET A 113 2.47 4.82 4.75
CA MET A 113 2.37 4.00 3.54
C MET A 113 2.06 2.55 3.87
N ALA A 114 2.77 1.94 4.82
CA ALA A 114 2.53 0.56 5.22
C ALA A 114 1.12 0.37 5.80
N LEU A 115 0.67 1.29 6.65
CA LEU A 115 -0.68 1.24 7.24
C LEU A 115 -1.77 1.36 6.18
N ILE A 116 -1.64 2.33 5.26
CA ILE A 116 -2.60 2.53 4.18
C ILE A 116 -2.59 1.32 3.24
N ALA A 117 -1.43 0.79 2.87
CA ALA A 117 -1.32 -0.40 2.03
C ALA A 117 -1.96 -1.63 2.69
N MET A 118 -1.75 -1.84 4.00
CA MET A 118 -2.40 -2.93 4.73
C MET A 118 -3.93 -2.82 4.66
N HIS A 119 -4.49 -1.62 4.79
CA HIS A 119 -5.94 -1.42 4.69
C HIS A 119 -6.44 -1.59 3.25
N PHE A 120 -5.76 -0.95 2.29
CA PHE A 120 -6.09 -0.98 0.87
C PHE A 120 -6.09 -2.42 0.30
N TYR A 121 -5.11 -3.23 0.69
CA TYR A 121 -4.99 -4.63 0.28
C TYR A 121 -5.68 -5.62 1.24
N ASP A 122 -6.55 -5.15 2.14
CA ASP A 122 -7.39 -6.00 3.00
C ASP A 122 -6.62 -6.96 3.91
N TYR A 123 -5.64 -6.39 4.62
CA TYR A 123 -4.81 -7.06 5.62
C TYR A 123 -4.27 -8.42 5.14
N PRO A 124 -3.43 -8.45 4.07
CA PRO A 124 -2.93 -9.69 3.49
C PRO A 124 -2.20 -10.58 4.52
N GLN A 125 -1.59 -9.98 5.54
CA GLN A 125 -0.93 -10.67 6.64
C GLN A 125 -1.86 -11.56 7.49
N LYS A 126 -3.17 -11.30 7.51
CA LYS A 126 -4.13 -12.15 8.23
C LYS A 126 -4.49 -13.40 7.44
N LYS A 127 -4.36 -13.34 6.10
CA LYS A 127 -4.71 -14.43 5.18
C LYS A 127 -3.51 -15.32 4.84
N LEU A 128 -2.30 -14.83 5.08
CA LEU A 128 -1.04 -15.51 4.74
C LEU A 128 -0.25 -15.91 5.99
N ARG A 129 0.37 -17.09 5.96
CA ARG A 129 1.39 -17.46 6.96
C ARG A 129 2.74 -16.89 6.53
N ILE A 130 3.16 -15.80 7.18
CA ILE A 130 4.40 -15.07 6.87
C ILE A 130 5.53 -15.61 7.76
N ILE A 131 6.66 -15.98 7.13
CA ILE A 131 7.90 -16.34 7.83
C ILE A 131 8.97 -15.30 7.43
N GLY A 132 9.42 -14.51 8.40
CA GLY A 132 10.51 -13.54 8.19
C GLY A 132 11.87 -14.19 8.42
N VAL A 133 12.75 -14.16 7.41
CA VAL A 133 14.14 -14.61 7.54
C VAL A 133 15.05 -13.38 7.60
N THR A 134 15.68 -13.13 8.74
CA THR A 134 16.62 -12.02 8.96
C THR A 134 18.04 -12.56 9.19
N GLY A 135 19.07 -11.75 8.93
CA GLY A 135 20.49 -12.12 9.12
C GLY A 135 21.41 -11.53 8.05
N THR A 136 22.69 -11.27 8.30
CA THR A 136 23.60 -10.60 7.33
C THR A 136 23.97 -11.48 6.15
N LYS A 137 24.02 -12.81 6.31
CA LYS A 137 24.26 -13.79 5.24
C LYS A 137 23.24 -14.93 5.31
N GLY A 138 22.99 -15.61 4.20
CA GLY A 138 22.13 -16.81 4.15
C GLY A 138 20.62 -16.59 4.05
N LYS A 139 20.10 -15.35 4.09
CA LYS A 139 18.65 -15.05 4.01
C LYS A 139 17.96 -15.70 2.81
N THR A 140 18.55 -15.53 1.62
CA THR A 140 17.97 -16.03 0.36
C THR A 140 17.97 -17.55 0.33
N THR A 141 19.09 -18.18 0.73
CA THR A 141 19.23 -19.64 0.78
C THR A 141 18.28 -20.27 1.79
N THR A 142 18.19 -19.71 3.00
CA THR A 142 17.29 -20.21 4.05
C THR A 142 15.83 -19.99 3.66
N SER A 143 15.47 -18.85 3.04
CA SER A 143 14.13 -18.61 2.53
C SER A 143 13.73 -19.59 1.43
N PHE A 144 14.67 -19.95 0.54
CA PHE A 144 14.44 -20.95 -0.51
C PHE A 144 14.27 -22.37 0.06
N LEU A 145 15.12 -22.79 0.99
CA LEU A 145 14.99 -24.10 1.63
C LEU A 145 13.69 -24.23 2.42
N LEU A 146 13.30 -23.16 3.14
CA LEU A 146 12.02 -23.08 3.83
C LEU A 146 10.85 -23.23 2.86
N SER A 147 10.87 -22.55 1.71
CA SER A 147 9.76 -22.64 0.74
C SER A 147 9.61 -24.05 0.20
N VAL A 148 10.71 -24.70 -0.20
CA VAL A 148 10.72 -26.09 -0.70
C VAL A 148 10.21 -27.07 0.35
N PHE A 149 10.72 -26.97 1.59
CA PHE A 149 10.29 -27.84 2.69
C PHE A 149 8.80 -27.67 3.00
N TRP A 150 8.30 -26.43 3.01
CA TRP A 150 6.91 -26.14 3.32
C TRP A 150 5.94 -26.61 2.23
N ILE A 151 6.32 -26.45 0.94
CA ILE A 151 5.56 -26.99 -0.20
C ILE A 151 5.45 -28.51 -0.08
N SER A 152 6.56 -29.19 0.21
CA SER A 152 6.58 -30.64 0.43
C SER A 152 5.64 -31.06 1.58
N LYS A 153 5.68 -30.35 2.71
CA LYS A 153 4.84 -30.65 3.88
C LYS A 153 3.35 -30.33 3.66
N MET A 154 3.01 -29.33 2.83
CA MET A 154 1.62 -29.04 2.45
C MET A 154 1.05 -30.07 1.47
N ALA A 155 1.85 -30.57 0.53
CA ALA A 155 1.45 -31.67 -0.36
C ALA A 155 1.09 -32.93 0.43
N ILE A 156 1.82 -33.21 1.52
CA ILE A 156 1.60 -34.39 2.38
C ILE A 156 0.40 -34.21 3.33
N LYS A 157 -0.02 -32.97 3.64
CA LYS A 157 -1.15 -32.68 4.55
C LYS A 157 -2.54 -32.70 3.89
N ARG A 158 -2.66 -33.12 2.61
CA ARG A 158 -3.94 -33.56 2.02
C ARG A 158 -3.89 -35.03 1.58
N PRO A 159 -3.84 -36.01 2.51
CA PRO A 159 -3.83 -37.42 2.15
C PRO A 159 -5.22 -38.07 2.14
N PHE A 160 -6.33 -37.31 2.04
CA PHE A 160 -7.67 -37.85 2.36
C PHE A 160 -8.76 -37.47 1.34
N PHE A 161 -8.66 -37.97 0.11
CA PHE A 161 -9.81 -38.28 -0.75
C PHE A 161 -9.34 -39.11 -1.97
N LEU A 162 -9.97 -40.27 -2.20
CA LEU A 162 -9.79 -41.25 -3.30
C LEU A 162 -8.55 -42.17 -3.29
N LEU A 163 -8.59 -43.19 -2.42
CA LEU A 163 -8.14 -44.53 -2.81
C LEU A 163 -8.98 -45.58 -2.06
N TYR A 164 -10.28 -45.60 -2.33
CA TYR A 164 -11.21 -46.61 -1.83
C TYR A 164 -12.33 -46.81 -2.87
N LEU A 165 -11.99 -47.39 -4.02
CA LEU A 165 -12.95 -48.07 -4.91
C LEU A 165 -12.17 -48.85 -5.97
N GLN A 166 -12.54 -50.12 -6.13
CA GLN A 166 -12.03 -51.13 -7.08
C GLN A 166 -10.74 -51.85 -6.66
N MET A 167 -10.85 -52.71 -5.64
CA MET A 167 -10.47 -54.13 -5.76
C MET A 167 -11.37 -54.94 -4.82
N SER A 168 -12.57 -55.24 -5.31
CA SER A 168 -13.42 -56.30 -4.79
C SER A 168 -14.05 -56.93 -6.02
N ASP A 169 -13.93 -58.25 -6.08
CA ASP A 169 -14.16 -59.19 -7.18
C ASP A 169 -12.98 -59.42 -8.13
#